data_AF-A0A816GP76-F1
#
_entry.id   AF-A0A816GP76-F1
#
_cell.length_a   1.000
_cell.length_b   1.000
_cell.length_c   1.000
_cell.angle_alpha   90.00
_cell.angle_beta   90.00
_cell.angle_gamma   90.00
#
_symmetry.space_group_name_H-M   'P 1'
#
loop_
_entity.id
_entity.type
_entity.pdbx_description
1 polymer ?
#
loop_
_entity_poly.entity_id
_entity_poly.type
_entity_poly.pdbx_seq_one_letter_code
_entity_poly.pdbx_strand_id
1 'polypeptide(L)'
;MIGFEMATPIEDAQVQQFPLEIALKPAQKQEFDSSLTVHENTIETLTSLLEKDYPSPAMCDFFNQYCRDSARSRIVIEMFTPAIERILKHNTDFVKYMRMRMLVQEYLLALDSQNADSDVVENFIKRMHGSTTFCPFLLVLSNLISVCLSGIDELFQYRKNVHFQDKTNCTVYEEKTDSQLVCYAKILQRISTFYDWRLHLALVLQSVPFPYLALGHASFMKILKNVVKSFAADTRCEVHRTMLAIRENQKGWLDIFCLGGIFCDDDDDGEMLSLTVKKCF
;
A
#
# COMPACT_ATOMS: atom_id res chain seq x y z
N MET A 1 -3.61 34.18 -37.14
CA MET A 1 -3.51 32.78 -36.71
C MET A 1 -2.30 32.61 -35.77
N ILE A 2 -2.20 33.42 -34.72
CA ILE A 2 -1.04 33.47 -33.78
C ILE A 2 -1.53 33.28 -32.32
N GLY A 3 -2.85 33.34 -32.08
CA GLY A 3 -3.43 33.21 -30.74
C GLY A 3 -3.68 31.78 -30.26
N PHE A 4 -3.51 30.76 -31.13
CA PHE A 4 -3.72 29.36 -30.75
C PHE A 4 -2.46 28.74 -30.10
N GLU A 5 -1.27 29.21 -30.48
CA GLU A 5 0.02 28.67 -30.02
C GLU A 5 0.38 29.13 -28.59
N MET A 6 -0.13 30.27 -28.13
CA MET A 6 0.09 30.75 -26.75
C MET A 6 -0.92 30.21 -25.73
N ALA A 7 -1.97 29.51 -26.18
CA ALA A 7 -3.04 29.02 -25.32
C ALA A 7 -3.01 27.49 -25.12
N THR A 8 -2.22 26.77 -25.91
CA THR A 8 -1.97 25.34 -25.70
C THR A 8 -0.76 25.16 -24.79
N PRO A 9 -0.94 24.61 -23.57
CA PRO A 9 0.19 24.18 -22.76
C PRO A 9 1.05 23.22 -23.56
N ILE A 10 2.37 23.35 -23.48
CA ILE A 10 3.28 22.35 -24.04
C ILE A 10 3.12 21.09 -23.18
N GLU A 11 2.34 20.12 -23.65
CA GLU A 11 2.15 18.80 -23.02
C GLU A 11 3.32 17.85 -23.32
N ASP A 12 4.55 18.37 -23.29
CA ASP A 12 5.75 17.56 -23.45
C ASP A 12 6.26 17.15 -22.05
N ALA A 13 6.33 15.84 -21.83
CA ALA A 13 6.76 15.28 -20.56
C ALA A 13 8.19 15.71 -20.18
N GLN A 14 9.10 15.93 -21.14
CA GLN A 14 10.44 16.44 -20.83
C GLN A 14 10.40 17.91 -20.43
N VAL A 15 9.54 18.72 -21.05
CA VAL A 15 9.37 20.13 -20.70
C VAL A 15 8.75 20.30 -19.31
N GLN A 16 7.81 19.42 -18.93
CA GLN A 16 7.21 19.42 -17.59
C GLN A 16 8.15 18.87 -16.51
N GLN A 17 9.00 17.89 -16.83
CA GLN A 17 9.90 17.24 -15.87
C GLN A 17 11.24 17.98 -15.67
N PHE A 18 11.70 18.76 -16.66
CA PHE A 18 12.99 19.45 -16.57
C PHE A 18 13.12 20.45 -15.40
N PRO A 19 12.11 21.28 -15.08
CA PRO A 19 12.14 22.15 -13.89
C PRO A 19 12.25 21.36 -12.59
N LEU A 20 11.55 20.22 -12.51
CA LEU A 20 11.59 19.32 -11.35
C LEU A 20 13.00 18.76 -11.12
N GLU A 21 13.67 18.34 -12.19
CA GLU A 21 15.03 17.80 -12.11
C GLU A 21 16.06 18.87 -11.69
N ILE A 22 15.92 20.11 -12.15
CA ILE A 22 16.81 21.21 -11.75
C ILE A 22 16.67 21.51 -10.25
N ALA A 23 15.44 21.60 -9.76
CA ALA A 23 15.17 21.92 -8.36
C ALA A 23 15.70 20.85 -7.39
N LEU A 24 15.90 19.62 -7.85
CA LEU A 24 16.41 18.51 -7.04
C LEU A 24 17.95 18.46 -6.94
N LYS A 25 18.68 19.09 -7.87
CA LYS A 25 20.16 19.05 -7.92
C LYS A 25 20.87 19.54 -6.65
N PRO A 26 20.39 20.59 -5.94
CA PRO A 26 21.02 21.03 -4.69
C PRO A 26 20.94 19.97 -3.59
N ALA A 27 19.80 19.29 -3.46
CA ALA A 27 19.57 18.27 -2.44
C ALA A 27 20.35 16.97 -2.69
N GLN A 28 20.69 16.66 -3.95
CA GLN A 28 21.47 15.45 -4.29
C GLN A 28 22.98 15.59 -4.07
N LYS A 29 23.50 16.81 -3.92
CA LYS A 29 24.95 17.08 -3.89
C LYS A 29 25.55 17.25 -2.49
N GLN A 30 24.74 17.32 -1.43
CA GLN A 30 25.23 17.61 -0.08
C GLN A 30 25.39 16.35 0.78
N GLU A 31 26.56 16.20 1.40
CA GLU A 31 26.78 15.24 2.48
C GLU A 31 25.96 15.62 3.72
N PHE A 32 25.49 14.59 4.42
CA PHE A 32 24.33 14.54 5.33
C PHE A 32 24.33 15.53 6.52
N ASP A 33 25.43 16.24 6.79
CA ASP A 33 25.69 16.93 8.07
C ASP A 33 25.17 18.38 8.14
N SER A 34 24.67 18.95 7.04
CA SER A 34 24.01 20.27 6.99
C SER A 34 22.58 20.21 6.44
N SER A 35 22.00 19.00 6.39
CA SER A 35 21.10 18.57 5.31
C SER A 35 19.60 18.74 5.55
N LEU A 36 19.11 18.63 6.78
CA LEU A 36 17.66 18.60 7.07
C LEU A 36 16.95 19.88 6.60
N THR A 37 17.41 21.07 7.02
CA THR A 37 16.77 22.34 6.63
C THR A 37 16.79 22.59 5.12
N VAL A 38 17.82 22.11 4.42
CA VAL A 38 17.93 22.23 2.95
C VAL A 38 16.99 21.25 2.25
N HIS A 39 16.89 20.01 2.74
CA HIS A 39 15.93 19.03 2.25
C HIS A 39 14.49 19.52 2.44
N GLU A 40 14.17 20.08 3.61
CA GLU A 40 12.87 20.64 3.92
C GLU A 40 12.51 21.80 2.97
N ASN A 41 13.40 22.79 2.83
CA ASN A 41 13.20 23.91 1.89
C ASN A 41 13.07 23.44 0.42
N THR A 42 13.81 22.39 0.05
CA THR A 42 13.72 21.80 -1.30
C THR A 42 12.36 21.13 -1.50
N ILE A 43 11.88 20.37 -0.51
CA ILE A 43 10.56 19.72 -0.56
C ILE A 43 9.45 20.77 -0.61
N GLU A 44 9.53 21.83 0.20
CA GLU A 44 8.57 22.94 0.17
C GLU A 44 8.47 23.57 -1.22
N THR A 45 9.62 23.81 -1.85
CA THR A 45 9.68 24.37 -3.22
C THR A 45 9.06 23.40 -4.23
N LEU A 46 9.36 22.10 -4.13
CA LEU A 46 8.88 21.07 -5.04
C LEU A 46 7.39 20.76 -4.90
N THR A 47 6.79 21.02 -3.74
CA THR A 47 5.41 20.59 -3.47
C THR A 47 4.41 21.24 -4.41
N SER A 48 4.58 22.53 -4.69
CA SER A 48 3.73 23.26 -5.65
C SER A 48 3.76 22.65 -7.07
N LEU A 49 4.84 21.95 -7.42
CA LEU A 49 5.00 21.26 -8.70
C LEU A 49 4.42 19.84 -8.65
N LEU A 50 4.53 19.16 -7.50
CA LEU A 50 3.94 17.82 -7.27
C LEU A 50 2.42 17.80 -7.24
N GLU A 51 1.76 18.93 -6.94
CA GLU A 51 0.32 19.05 -7.07
C GLU A 51 -0.15 18.89 -8.53
N LYS A 52 0.71 19.28 -9.48
CA LYS A 52 0.37 19.39 -10.91
C LYS A 52 0.89 18.21 -11.72
N ASP A 53 2.06 17.68 -11.38
CA ASP A 53 2.76 16.66 -12.16
C ASP A 53 3.18 15.46 -11.31
N TYR A 54 3.41 14.33 -11.97
CA TYR A 54 3.96 13.14 -11.30
C TYR A 54 5.45 13.34 -10.99
N PRO A 55 5.95 12.82 -9.84
CA PRO A 55 7.36 12.93 -9.49
C PRO A 55 8.24 12.18 -10.49
N SER A 56 9.37 12.77 -10.87
CA SER A 56 10.37 12.12 -11.70
C SER A 56 10.99 10.91 -10.97
N PRO A 57 11.65 9.98 -11.69
CA PRO A 57 12.39 8.88 -11.07
C PRO A 57 13.40 9.33 -10.00
N ALA A 58 14.09 10.44 -10.23
CA ALA A 58 15.07 11.00 -9.30
C ALA A 58 14.40 11.58 -8.05
N MET A 59 13.24 12.23 -8.22
CA MET A 59 12.44 12.72 -7.09
C MET A 59 11.89 11.58 -6.24
N CYS A 60 11.43 10.50 -6.89
CA CYS A 60 10.98 9.31 -6.17
C CYS A 60 12.09 8.75 -5.29
N ASP A 61 13.31 8.62 -5.79
CA ASP A 61 14.45 8.14 -4.99
C ASP A 61 14.74 9.07 -3.81
N PHE A 62 14.73 10.38 -4.05
CA PHE A 62 14.94 11.38 -3.01
C PHE A 62 13.87 11.32 -1.91
N PHE A 63 12.58 11.29 -2.29
CA PHE A 63 11.48 11.20 -1.33
C PHE A 63 11.43 9.86 -0.60
N ASN A 64 11.75 8.76 -1.29
CA ASN A 64 11.90 7.45 -0.67
C ASN A 64 12.94 7.48 0.46
N GLN A 65 14.11 8.06 0.18
CA GLN A 65 15.17 8.18 1.18
C GLN A 65 14.72 9.06 2.36
N TYR A 66 14.07 10.19 2.07
CA TYR A 66 13.58 11.09 3.12
C TYR A 66 12.50 10.44 4.00
N CYS A 67 11.56 9.67 3.42
CA CYS A 67 10.57 8.90 4.19
C CYS A 67 11.23 7.89 5.16
N ARG A 68 12.35 7.28 4.77
CA ARG A 68 13.07 6.32 5.63
C ARG A 68 13.82 7.01 6.76
N ASP A 69 14.52 8.10 6.45
CA ASP A 69 15.40 8.78 7.39
C ASP A 69 14.65 9.71 8.34
N SER A 70 13.53 10.27 7.87
CA SER A 70 12.75 11.30 8.55
C SER A 70 11.26 10.95 8.60
N ALA A 71 10.94 9.67 8.83
CA ALA A 71 9.58 9.13 8.82
C ALA A 71 8.58 9.95 9.66
N ARG A 72 9.02 10.46 10.82
CA ARG A 72 8.23 11.27 11.77
C ARG A 72 8.20 12.77 11.46
N SER A 73 8.83 13.22 10.38
CA SER A 73 8.84 14.63 10.00
C SER A 73 7.45 15.07 9.54
N ARG A 74 7.04 16.26 10.01
CA ARG A 74 5.79 16.91 9.59
C ARG A 74 5.71 17.09 8.08
N ILE A 75 6.86 17.29 7.43
CA ILE A 75 6.95 17.50 5.98
C ILE A 75 6.57 16.24 5.20
N VAL A 76 6.93 15.05 5.68
CA VAL A 76 6.48 13.78 5.07
C VAL A 76 4.95 13.71 5.09
N ILE A 77 4.34 14.08 6.22
CA ILE A 77 2.89 13.95 6.41
C ILE A 77 2.13 15.04 5.65
N GLU A 78 2.58 16.28 5.67
CA GLU A 78 1.80 17.39 5.08
C GLU A 78 2.09 17.58 3.59
N MET A 79 3.36 17.47 3.19
CA MET A 79 3.79 17.87 1.84
C MET A 79 3.71 16.72 0.84
N PHE A 80 3.95 15.47 1.27
CA PHE A 80 3.84 14.33 0.34
C PHE A 80 2.39 13.86 0.16
N THR A 81 1.51 14.11 1.14
CA THR A 81 0.11 13.65 1.07
C THR A 81 -0.55 14.00 -0.28
N PRO A 82 -0.58 15.26 -0.75
CA PRO A 82 -1.23 15.59 -2.03
C PRO A 82 -0.67 14.83 -3.23
N ALA A 83 0.66 14.65 -3.28
CA ALA A 83 1.34 13.91 -4.33
C ALA A 83 0.97 12.42 -4.31
N ILE A 84 0.95 11.82 -3.11
CA ILE A 84 0.57 10.41 -2.92
C ILE A 84 -0.91 10.20 -3.26
N GLU A 85 -1.80 11.10 -2.82
CA GLU A 85 -3.22 11.03 -3.17
C GLU A 85 -3.41 11.08 -4.69
N ARG A 86 -2.70 11.98 -5.38
CA ARG A 86 -2.73 12.09 -6.84
C ARG A 86 -2.25 10.81 -7.52
N ILE A 87 -1.12 10.24 -7.07
CA ILE A 87 -0.58 8.98 -7.59
C ILE A 87 -1.63 7.87 -7.45
N LEU A 88 -2.21 7.71 -6.26
CA LEU A 88 -3.21 6.66 -6.01
C LEU A 88 -4.51 6.87 -6.79
N LYS A 89 -4.97 8.11 -6.97
CA LYS A 89 -6.24 8.44 -7.64
C LYS A 89 -6.16 8.40 -9.18
N HIS A 90 -5.02 8.77 -9.76
CA HIS A 90 -4.94 9.08 -11.20
C HIS A 90 -3.89 8.28 -11.98
N ASN A 91 -2.97 7.57 -11.33
CA ASN A 91 -1.95 6.80 -12.06
C ASN A 91 -2.54 5.48 -12.60
N THR A 92 -2.77 5.45 -13.91
CA THR A 92 -3.27 4.27 -14.64
C THR A 92 -2.22 3.19 -14.88
N ASP A 93 -0.94 3.57 -14.89
CA ASP A 93 0.22 2.70 -15.17
C ASP A 93 1.03 2.39 -13.91
N PHE A 94 0.36 2.47 -12.74
CA PHE A 94 1.00 2.35 -11.43
C PHE A 94 1.84 1.08 -11.25
N VAL A 95 1.44 -0.03 -11.89
CA VAL A 95 2.19 -1.30 -11.88
C VAL A 95 3.53 -1.18 -12.63
N LYS A 96 3.60 -0.37 -13.69
CA LYS A 96 4.81 -0.16 -14.52
C LYS A 96 5.79 0.80 -13.85
N TYR A 97 5.29 1.78 -13.09
CA TYR A 97 6.11 2.79 -12.42
C TYR A 97 6.56 2.35 -11.02
N MET A 98 7.46 1.36 -10.97
CA MET A 98 7.98 0.77 -9.73
C MET A 98 8.42 1.81 -8.68
N ARG A 99 9.11 2.88 -9.09
CA ARG A 99 9.60 3.92 -8.17
C ARG A 99 8.49 4.71 -7.48
N MET A 100 7.38 4.97 -8.18
CA MET A 100 6.21 5.62 -7.57
C MET A 100 5.52 4.66 -6.60
N ARG A 101 5.43 3.37 -6.94
CA ARG A 101 4.90 2.36 -6.01
C ARG A 101 5.74 2.29 -4.73
N MET A 102 7.07 2.28 -4.85
CA MET A 102 7.98 2.35 -3.70
C MET A 102 7.76 3.63 -2.88
N LEU A 103 7.57 4.77 -3.54
CA LEU A 103 7.26 6.03 -2.85
C LEU A 103 5.98 5.93 -2.01
N VAL A 104 4.92 5.33 -2.55
CA VAL A 104 3.69 5.11 -1.79
C VAL A 104 3.90 4.12 -0.63
N GLN A 105 4.69 3.06 -0.83
CA GLN A 105 5.04 2.12 0.25
C GLN A 105 5.76 2.84 1.40
N GLU A 106 6.86 3.55 1.10
CA GLU A 106 7.65 4.24 2.12
C GLU A 106 6.84 5.33 2.83
N TYR A 107 5.98 6.04 2.11
CA TYR A 107 5.08 7.02 2.72
C TYR A 107 4.07 6.36 3.68
N LEU A 108 3.43 5.24 3.30
CA LEU A 108 2.47 4.55 4.18
C LEU A 108 3.15 3.98 5.42
N LEU A 109 4.37 3.47 5.28
CA LEU A 109 5.18 3.02 6.42
C LEU A 109 5.61 4.19 7.31
N ALA A 110 5.94 5.34 6.72
CA ALA A 110 6.22 6.55 7.48
C ALA A 110 4.98 7.06 8.24
N LEU A 111 3.78 6.96 7.64
CA LEU A 111 2.52 7.23 8.32
C LEU A 111 2.24 6.26 9.47
N ASP A 112 2.52 4.97 9.32
CA ASP A 112 2.34 3.97 10.39
C ASP A 112 3.31 4.19 11.55
N SER A 113 4.49 4.78 11.27
CA SER A 113 5.48 5.13 12.29
C SER A 113 5.09 6.35 13.15
N GLN A 114 4.02 7.06 12.76
CA GLN A 114 3.45 8.16 13.54
C GLN A 114 2.67 7.60 14.71
N ASN A 115 3.11 7.89 15.94
CA ASN A 115 2.39 7.66 17.20
C ASN A 115 1.57 6.34 17.26
N ALA A 116 2.10 5.33 17.96
CA ALA A 116 1.57 3.95 18.01
C ALA A 116 0.06 3.79 18.30
N ASP A 117 -0.59 4.80 18.90
CA ASP A 117 -2.00 4.76 19.29
C ASP A 117 -2.95 5.45 18.28
N SER A 118 -2.42 6.04 17.21
CA SER A 118 -3.21 6.78 16.23
C SER A 118 -3.41 5.95 14.97
N ASP A 119 -4.67 5.71 14.58
CA ASP A 119 -5.05 5.04 13.33
C ASP A 119 -4.81 5.95 12.10
N VAL A 120 -3.61 6.53 11.97
CA VAL A 120 -3.26 7.52 10.94
C VAL A 120 -3.42 6.92 9.54
N VAL A 121 -2.89 5.71 9.34
CA VAL A 121 -3.01 4.99 8.07
C VAL A 121 -4.47 4.69 7.77
N GLU A 122 -5.26 4.20 8.73
CA GLU A 122 -6.67 3.91 8.47
C GLU A 122 -7.49 5.15 8.12
N ASN A 123 -7.18 6.28 8.76
CA ASN A 123 -7.77 7.57 8.46
C ASN A 123 -7.37 8.07 7.07
N PHE A 124 -6.12 7.84 6.66
CA PHE A 124 -5.67 8.10 5.29
C PHE A 124 -6.45 7.26 4.29
N ILE A 125 -6.58 5.94 4.50
CA ILE A 125 -7.35 5.05 3.61
C ILE A 125 -8.83 5.47 3.54
N LYS A 126 -9.43 5.85 4.68
CA LYS A 126 -10.81 6.39 4.73
C LYS A 126 -10.96 7.67 3.91
N ARG A 127 -9.98 8.57 3.97
CA ARG A 127 -9.95 9.80 3.17
C ARG A 127 -9.81 9.51 1.68
N MET A 128 -8.98 8.52 1.32
CA MET A 128 -8.79 8.08 -0.06
C MET A 128 -10.05 7.47 -0.67
N HIS A 129 -10.82 6.71 0.12
CA HIS A 129 -12.14 6.23 -0.28
C HIS A 129 -13.16 7.37 -0.45
N GLY A 130 -13.11 8.36 0.45
CA GLY A 130 -14.08 9.44 0.52
C GLY A 130 -15.27 9.13 1.43
N SER A 131 -16.16 10.10 1.61
CA SER A 131 -17.33 10.03 2.51
C SER A 131 -18.57 9.41 1.87
N THR A 132 -18.54 9.16 0.56
CA THR A 132 -19.65 8.57 -0.20
C THR A 132 -19.73 7.06 0.02
N THR A 133 -20.90 6.47 -0.27
CA THR A 133 -21.09 5.01 -0.20
C THR A 133 -20.24 4.24 -1.22
N PHE A 134 -19.95 4.87 -2.36
CA PHE A 134 -19.08 4.35 -3.39
C PHE A 134 -17.89 5.28 -3.55
N CYS A 135 -16.68 4.73 -3.67
CA CYS A 135 -15.48 5.50 -3.93
C CYS A 135 -15.58 6.19 -5.31
N PRO A 136 -15.36 7.52 -5.39
CA PRO A 136 -15.40 8.23 -6.66
C PRO A 136 -14.13 7.99 -7.51
N PHE A 137 -13.10 7.36 -6.96
CA PHE A 137 -11.81 7.15 -7.60
C PHE A 137 -11.56 5.67 -7.87
N LEU A 138 -11.77 5.24 -9.12
CA LEU A 138 -11.71 3.83 -9.53
C LEU A 138 -10.34 3.17 -9.33
N LEU A 139 -9.25 3.95 -9.37
CA LEU A 139 -7.88 3.43 -9.31
C LEU A 139 -7.34 3.29 -7.88
N VAL A 140 -7.97 3.93 -6.89
CA VAL A 140 -7.46 3.95 -5.51
C VAL A 140 -7.34 2.53 -4.96
N LEU A 141 -8.38 1.72 -5.16
CA LEU A 141 -8.41 0.34 -4.69
C LEU A 141 -7.30 -0.50 -5.32
N SER A 142 -7.22 -0.52 -6.66
CA SER A 142 -6.24 -1.33 -7.38
C SER A 142 -4.81 -0.93 -7.05
N ASN A 143 -4.57 0.38 -6.92
CA ASN A 143 -3.25 0.91 -6.59
C ASN A 143 -2.86 0.55 -5.15
N LEU A 144 -3.77 0.70 -4.18
CA LEU A 144 -3.51 0.29 -2.78
C LEU A 144 -3.26 -1.21 -2.64
N ILE A 145 -4.04 -2.06 -3.33
CA ILE A 145 -3.81 -3.50 -3.34
C ILE A 145 -2.44 -3.82 -3.95
N SER A 146 -2.08 -3.18 -5.07
CA SER A 146 -0.76 -3.36 -5.68
C SER A 146 0.38 -2.94 -4.75
N VAL A 147 0.25 -1.82 -4.02
CA VAL A 147 1.23 -1.40 -3.01
C VAL A 147 1.43 -2.49 -1.96
N CYS A 148 0.33 -3.00 -1.38
CA CYS A 148 0.39 -3.99 -0.31
C CYS A 148 0.97 -5.32 -0.80
N LEU A 149 0.49 -5.84 -1.93
CA LEU A 149 0.96 -7.13 -2.45
C LEU A 149 2.44 -7.07 -2.85
N SER A 150 2.87 -6.02 -3.55
CA SER A 150 4.28 -5.84 -3.90
C SER A 150 5.14 -5.64 -2.64
N GLY A 151 4.67 -4.88 -1.66
CA GLY A 151 5.40 -4.66 -0.42
C GLY A 151 5.60 -5.95 0.37
N ILE A 152 4.54 -6.75 0.53
CA ILE A 152 4.62 -8.07 1.18
C ILE A 152 5.59 -8.99 0.42
N ASP A 153 5.49 -9.05 -0.91
CA ASP A 153 6.38 -9.89 -1.71
C ASP A 153 7.86 -9.48 -1.56
N GLU A 154 8.15 -8.17 -1.62
CA GLU A 154 9.50 -7.61 -1.44
C GLU A 154 10.11 -7.96 -0.07
N LEU A 155 9.33 -7.90 1.03
CA LEU A 155 9.79 -8.29 2.37
C LEU A 155 10.28 -9.74 2.41
N PHE A 156 9.59 -10.65 1.73
CA PHE A 156 9.93 -12.08 1.74
C PHE A 156 10.94 -12.48 0.65
N GLN A 157 11.00 -11.77 -0.48
CA GLN A 157 12.10 -11.91 -1.42
C GLN A 157 13.43 -11.51 -0.77
N TYR A 158 13.46 -10.44 0.01
CA TYR A 158 14.66 -10.01 0.72
C TYR A 158 15.10 -10.99 1.81
N ARG A 159 14.15 -11.49 2.64
CA ARG A 159 14.45 -12.52 3.66
C ARG A 159 15.09 -13.77 3.05
N LYS A 160 14.60 -14.20 1.89
CA LYS A 160 15.20 -15.34 1.16
C LYS A 160 16.66 -15.08 0.80
N ASN A 161 17.06 -13.84 0.52
CA ASN A 161 18.43 -13.47 0.16
C ASN A 161 19.34 -13.30 1.39
N VAL A 162 18.86 -12.72 2.49
CA VAL A 162 19.67 -12.49 3.71
C VAL A 162 19.97 -13.78 4.47
N HIS A 163 19.07 -14.76 4.44
CA HIS A 163 19.31 -16.04 5.11
C HIS A 163 20.53 -16.80 4.53
N PHE A 164 21.05 -16.38 3.37
CA PHE A 164 22.29 -16.89 2.79
C PHE A 164 23.57 -16.16 3.25
N GLN A 165 23.50 -14.98 3.87
CA GLN A 165 24.68 -14.12 3.98
C GLN A 165 25.09 -13.64 5.39
N ASP A 166 24.21 -13.46 6.38
CA ASP A 166 24.67 -13.05 7.72
C ASP A 166 23.65 -13.26 8.85
N LYS A 167 24.10 -13.77 10.01
CA LYS A 167 23.24 -14.11 11.18
C LYS A 167 23.28 -13.09 12.33
N THR A 168 24.15 -12.08 12.29
CA THR A 168 24.48 -11.25 13.45
C THR A 168 23.59 -10.00 13.63
N ASN A 169 22.94 -9.51 12.57
CA ASN A 169 22.00 -8.36 12.60
C ASN A 169 20.52 -8.76 12.44
N CYS A 170 20.18 -10.02 12.72
CA CYS A 170 18.89 -10.62 12.34
C CYS A 170 17.69 -10.01 13.10
N THR A 171 17.84 -9.71 14.41
CA THR A 171 16.70 -9.41 15.29
C THR A 171 16.05 -8.04 15.03
N VAL A 172 16.85 -6.97 14.93
CA VAL A 172 16.34 -5.61 14.64
C VAL A 172 15.73 -5.54 13.23
N TYR A 173 16.31 -6.29 12.29
CA TYR A 173 15.79 -6.38 10.93
C TYR A 173 14.46 -7.14 10.88
N GLU A 174 14.32 -8.22 11.66
CA GLU A 174 13.09 -8.99 11.81
C GLU A 174 11.95 -8.13 12.39
N GLU A 175 12.19 -7.41 13.49
CA GLU A 175 11.18 -6.53 14.10
C GLU A 175 10.69 -5.44 13.14
N LYS A 176 11.61 -4.80 12.41
CA LYS A 176 11.24 -3.79 11.39
C LYS A 176 10.39 -4.42 10.29
N THR A 177 10.79 -5.58 9.78
CA THR A 177 10.06 -6.28 8.73
C THR A 177 8.68 -6.75 9.18
N ASP A 178 8.55 -7.15 10.44
CA ASP A 178 7.28 -7.57 11.03
C ASP A 178 6.31 -6.39 11.17
N SER A 179 6.80 -5.22 11.58
CA SER A 179 5.98 -3.99 11.64
C SER A 179 5.45 -3.59 10.25
N GLN A 180 6.30 -3.68 9.21
CA GLN A 180 5.93 -3.38 7.83
C GLN A 180 4.87 -4.37 7.31
N LEU A 181 5.04 -5.66 7.59
CA LEU A 181 4.07 -6.70 7.23
C LEU A 181 2.70 -6.46 7.89
N VAL A 182 2.70 -6.09 9.17
CA VAL A 182 1.49 -5.74 9.92
C VAL A 182 0.82 -4.50 9.35
N CYS A 183 1.57 -3.47 8.95
CA CYS A 183 1.04 -2.27 8.31
C CYS A 183 0.27 -2.62 7.01
N TYR A 184 0.88 -3.40 6.11
CA TYR A 184 0.20 -3.83 4.88
C TYR A 184 -1.06 -4.67 5.16
N ALA A 185 -1.01 -5.56 6.17
CA ALA A 185 -2.17 -6.33 6.57
C ALA A 185 -3.31 -5.45 7.09
N LYS A 186 -3.01 -4.44 7.92
CA LYS A 186 -3.99 -3.47 8.42
C LYS A 186 -4.62 -2.66 7.29
N ILE A 187 -3.84 -2.29 6.27
CA ILE A 187 -4.38 -1.60 5.08
C ILE A 187 -5.38 -2.51 4.36
N LEU A 188 -5.05 -3.78 4.10
CA LEU A 188 -5.97 -4.74 3.48
C LEU A 188 -7.23 -4.96 4.33
N GLN A 189 -7.07 -5.06 5.66
CA GLN A 189 -8.18 -5.12 6.61
C GLN A 189 -9.08 -3.90 6.48
N ARG A 190 -8.50 -2.69 6.43
CA ARG A 190 -9.26 -1.46 6.28
C ARG A 190 -10.01 -1.42 4.95
N ILE A 191 -9.36 -1.79 3.84
CA ILE A 191 -9.98 -1.88 2.51
C ILE A 191 -11.20 -2.81 2.55
N SER A 192 -11.09 -3.95 3.24
CA SER A 192 -12.16 -4.95 3.32
C SER A 192 -13.45 -4.45 4.00
N THR A 193 -13.37 -3.35 4.77
CA THR A 193 -14.53 -2.75 5.44
C THR A 193 -15.45 -2.00 4.46
N PHE A 194 -14.93 -1.50 3.34
CA PHE A 194 -15.72 -0.76 2.34
C PHE A 194 -16.51 -1.70 1.45
N TYR A 195 -17.83 -1.49 1.41
CA TYR A 195 -18.76 -2.39 0.72
C TYR A 195 -18.49 -2.51 -0.78
N ASP A 196 -18.26 -1.39 -1.47
CA ASP A 196 -17.97 -1.32 -2.90
C ASP A 196 -16.61 -1.92 -3.27
N TRP A 197 -15.58 -1.76 -2.44
CA TRP A 197 -14.25 -2.34 -2.67
C TRP A 197 -14.16 -3.84 -2.36
N ARG A 198 -15.00 -4.35 -1.46
CA ARG A 198 -14.86 -5.70 -0.91
C ARG A 198 -14.83 -6.80 -1.97
N LEU A 199 -15.71 -6.75 -2.97
CA LEU A 199 -15.75 -7.76 -4.03
C LEU A 199 -14.46 -7.79 -4.84
N HIS A 200 -13.95 -6.62 -5.26
CA HIS A 200 -12.73 -6.54 -6.04
C HIS A 200 -11.51 -6.97 -5.23
N LEU A 201 -11.43 -6.57 -3.95
CA LEU A 201 -10.41 -7.09 -3.04
C LEU A 201 -10.47 -8.62 -2.95
N ALA A 202 -11.67 -9.19 -2.74
CA ALA A 202 -11.86 -10.62 -2.56
C ALA A 202 -11.49 -11.42 -3.83
N LEU A 203 -11.79 -10.88 -5.01
CA LEU A 203 -11.37 -11.45 -6.30
C LEU A 203 -9.84 -11.48 -6.45
N VAL A 204 -9.15 -10.38 -6.10
CA VAL A 204 -7.69 -10.33 -6.18
C VAL A 204 -7.04 -11.29 -5.17
N LEU A 205 -7.64 -11.44 -3.99
CA LEU A 205 -7.13 -12.32 -2.94
C LEU A 205 -7.56 -13.80 -3.10
N GLN A 206 -8.41 -14.14 -4.06
CA GLN A 206 -8.98 -15.49 -4.18
C GLN A 206 -7.90 -16.58 -4.35
N SER A 207 -6.83 -16.30 -5.11
CA SER A 207 -5.75 -17.27 -5.34
C SER A 207 -4.68 -17.28 -4.25
N VAL A 208 -4.95 -16.73 -3.06
CA VAL A 208 -3.99 -16.54 -1.94
C VAL A 208 -2.63 -16.02 -2.46
N PRO A 209 -2.50 -14.72 -2.78
CA PRO A 209 -1.34 -14.17 -3.46
C PRO A 209 -0.15 -13.91 -2.51
N PHE A 210 0.00 -14.70 -1.45
CA PHE A 210 1.00 -14.45 -0.40
C PHE A 210 2.08 -15.55 -0.37
N PRO A 211 3.34 -15.18 -0.12
CA PRO A 211 4.40 -16.15 0.13
C PRO A 211 4.05 -17.08 1.31
N TYR A 212 4.42 -18.36 1.24
CA TYR A 212 4.17 -19.33 2.32
C TYR A 212 4.72 -18.87 3.67
N LEU A 213 5.85 -18.17 3.68
CA LEU A 213 6.45 -17.60 4.89
C LEU A 213 5.58 -16.50 5.51
N ALA A 214 4.88 -15.71 4.70
CA ALA A 214 3.91 -14.72 5.20
C ALA A 214 2.73 -15.42 5.88
N LEU A 215 2.26 -16.53 5.29
CA LEU A 215 1.19 -17.35 5.86
C LEU A 215 1.60 -18.02 7.18
N GLY A 216 2.89 -18.16 7.47
CA GLY A 216 3.38 -18.64 8.76
C GLY A 216 3.43 -17.57 9.86
N HIS A 217 3.22 -16.29 9.53
CA HIS A 217 3.36 -15.20 10.49
C HIS A 217 2.05 -14.96 11.26
N ALA A 218 2.06 -15.18 12.58
CA ALA A 218 0.86 -15.16 13.42
C ALA A 218 0.08 -13.83 13.37
N SER A 219 0.73 -12.68 13.55
CA SER A 219 0.03 -11.38 13.54
C SER A 219 -0.58 -11.05 12.17
N PHE A 220 0.14 -11.33 11.09
CA PHE A 220 -0.35 -11.21 9.72
C PHE A 220 -1.60 -12.07 9.50
N MET A 221 -1.55 -13.36 9.86
CA MET A 221 -2.69 -14.27 9.69
C MET A 221 -3.89 -13.88 10.55
N LYS A 222 -3.66 -13.37 11.77
CA LYS A 222 -4.73 -12.84 12.62
C LYS A 222 -5.46 -11.66 11.98
N ILE A 223 -4.71 -10.74 11.36
CA ILE A 223 -5.30 -9.59 10.65
C ILE A 223 -6.01 -10.06 9.38
N LEU A 224 -5.41 -10.98 8.62
CA LEU A 224 -5.98 -11.52 7.40
C LEU A 224 -7.26 -12.32 7.66
N LYS A 225 -7.36 -13.01 8.80
CA LYS A 225 -8.60 -13.64 9.26
C LYS A 225 -9.75 -12.63 9.35
N ASN A 226 -9.49 -11.41 9.82
CA ASN A 226 -10.51 -10.35 9.86
C ASN A 226 -10.91 -9.87 8.46
N VAL A 227 -9.97 -9.83 7.50
CA VAL A 227 -10.29 -9.57 6.08
C VAL A 227 -11.25 -10.64 5.57
N VAL A 228 -10.96 -11.92 5.80
CA VAL A 228 -11.81 -13.03 5.36
C VAL A 228 -13.17 -13.05 6.07
N LYS A 229 -13.21 -12.73 7.37
CA LYS A 229 -14.48 -12.55 8.12
C LYS A 229 -15.35 -11.48 7.46
N SER A 230 -14.77 -10.39 6.97
CA SER A 230 -15.53 -9.36 6.24
C SER A 230 -16.16 -9.90 4.96
N PHE A 231 -15.50 -10.83 4.26
CA PHE A 231 -16.03 -11.48 3.07
C PHE A 231 -17.20 -12.40 3.43
N ALA A 232 -17.07 -13.19 4.49
CA ALA A 232 -18.14 -14.06 5.00
C ALA A 232 -19.36 -13.29 5.52
N ALA A 233 -19.14 -12.08 6.02
CA ALA A 233 -20.20 -11.20 6.49
C ALA A 233 -20.94 -10.47 5.35
N ASP A 234 -20.42 -10.48 4.12
CA ASP A 234 -21.03 -9.79 2.98
C ASP A 234 -22.44 -10.32 2.69
N THR A 235 -23.26 -9.52 2.03
CA THR A 235 -24.62 -9.90 1.65
C THR A 235 -24.68 -10.50 0.24
N ARG A 236 -23.64 -10.33 -0.57
CA ARG A 236 -23.57 -10.74 -1.97
C ARG A 236 -22.91 -12.11 -2.09
N CYS A 237 -23.58 -13.03 -2.80
CA CYS A 237 -23.07 -14.38 -3.02
C CYS A 237 -21.79 -14.44 -3.85
N GLU A 238 -21.57 -13.45 -4.73
CA GLU A 238 -20.34 -13.33 -5.52
C GLU A 238 -19.09 -13.15 -4.65
N VAL A 239 -19.20 -12.48 -3.50
CA VAL A 239 -18.08 -12.33 -2.55
C VAL A 239 -17.80 -13.66 -1.86
N HIS A 240 -18.84 -14.38 -1.41
CA HIS A 240 -18.65 -15.68 -0.76
C HIS A 240 -17.99 -16.72 -1.68
N ARG A 241 -18.29 -16.68 -3.00
CA ARG A 241 -17.66 -17.58 -3.98
C ARG A 241 -16.15 -17.39 -4.08
N THR A 242 -15.62 -16.21 -3.78
CA THR A 242 -14.17 -15.97 -3.80
C THR A 242 -13.44 -16.57 -2.59
N MET A 243 -14.17 -17.12 -1.61
CA MET A 243 -13.57 -17.80 -0.46
C MET A 243 -13.24 -19.26 -0.76
N LEU A 244 -13.77 -19.80 -1.85
CA LEU A 244 -13.50 -21.15 -2.34
C LEU A 244 -12.25 -21.17 -3.22
N ALA A 245 -11.60 -22.33 -3.24
CA ALA A 245 -10.51 -22.60 -4.16
C ALA A 245 -10.95 -22.45 -5.62
N ILE A 246 -10.10 -21.86 -6.46
CA ILE A 246 -10.33 -21.75 -7.91
C ILE A 246 -10.13 -23.10 -8.60
N ARG A 247 -9.21 -23.93 -8.08
CA ARG A 247 -8.78 -25.20 -8.68
C ARG A 247 -8.80 -26.29 -7.61
N GLU A 248 -9.11 -27.52 -8.01
CA GLU A 248 -9.25 -28.68 -7.11
C GLU A 248 -8.03 -28.95 -6.21
N ASN A 249 -6.82 -28.55 -6.64
CA ASN A 249 -5.58 -28.76 -5.89
C ASN A 249 -5.08 -27.51 -5.17
N GLN A 250 -5.86 -26.43 -5.11
CA GLN A 250 -5.52 -25.21 -4.36
C GLN A 250 -6.39 -25.11 -3.11
N LYS A 251 -5.83 -24.53 -2.04
CA LYS A 251 -6.60 -24.20 -0.84
C LYS A 251 -7.26 -22.83 -1.02
N GLY A 252 -8.56 -22.77 -0.74
CA GLY A 252 -9.30 -21.53 -0.57
C GLY A 252 -9.17 -20.99 0.86
N TRP A 253 -9.80 -19.86 1.11
CA TRP A 253 -9.81 -19.23 2.44
C TRP A 253 -10.56 -20.06 3.49
N LEU A 254 -11.62 -20.78 3.09
CA LEU A 254 -12.34 -21.69 3.99
C LEU A 254 -11.49 -22.91 4.41
N ASP A 255 -10.62 -23.40 3.54
CA ASP A 255 -9.70 -24.51 3.86
C ASP A 255 -8.61 -24.07 4.85
N ILE A 256 -8.28 -22.78 4.87
CA ILE A 256 -7.25 -22.21 5.74
C ILE A 256 -7.81 -21.94 7.14
N PHE A 257 -9.02 -21.37 7.23
CA PHE A 257 -9.57 -20.85 8.48
C PHE A 257 -10.69 -21.70 9.12
N CYS A 258 -11.39 -22.59 8.41
CA CYS A 258 -12.56 -23.28 8.99
C CYS A 258 -12.45 -24.81 9.05
N LEU A 259 -12.08 -25.48 7.94
CA LEU A 259 -12.26 -26.93 7.79
C LEU A 259 -11.15 -27.75 8.49
N GLY A 260 -10.90 -27.50 9.77
CA GLY A 260 -9.73 -28.03 10.49
C GLY A 260 -8.42 -27.47 9.94
N GLY A 261 -8.50 -26.28 9.34
CA GLY A 261 -7.36 -25.58 8.76
C GLY A 261 -6.32 -25.18 9.81
N ILE A 262 -5.11 -24.85 9.34
CA ILE A 262 -3.95 -24.55 10.20
C ILE A 262 -4.22 -23.37 11.15
N PHE A 263 -5.17 -22.49 10.81
CA PHE A 263 -5.54 -21.30 11.58
C PHE A 263 -7.01 -21.32 12.06
N CYS A 264 -7.59 -22.52 12.18
CA CYS A 264 -8.92 -22.74 12.72
C CYS A 264 -8.92 -22.58 14.25
N ASP A 265 -9.73 -21.65 14.75
CA ASP A 265 -10.12 -21.43 16.14
C ASP A 265 -11.62 -21.79 16.25
N ASP A 266 -11.95 -22.82 17.03
CA ASP A 266 -13.23 -23.54 16.94
C ASP A 266 -14.52 -22.69 17.12
N ASP A 267 -14.48 -21.62 17.91
CA ASP A 267 -15.68 -20.82 18.21
C ASP A 267 -16.02 -19.78 17.12
N ASP A 268 -15.02 -19.06 16.61
CA ASP A 268 -15.20 -17.95 15.65
C ASP A 268 -15.36 -18.45 14.20
N ASP A 269 -14.81 -19.62 13.89
CA ASP A 269 -14.73 -20.13 12.52
C ASP A 269 -15.94 -20.97 12.11
N GLY A 270 -16.61 -21.58 13.10
CA GLY A 270 -17.94 -22.15 12.91
C GLY A 270 -18.98 -21.10 12.51
N GLU A 271 -18.87 -19.87 13.05
CA GLU A 271 -19.71 -18.75 12.65
C GLU A 271 -19.43 -18.30 11.20
N MET A 272 -18.14 -18.15 10.84
CA MET A 272 -17.73 -17.78 9.47
C MET A 272 -18.26 -18.77 8.42
N LEU A 273 -18.11 -20.08 8.69
CA LEU A 273 -18.64 -21.14 7.83
C LEU A 273 -20.17 -21.11 7.81
N SER A 274 -20.82 -20.92 8.96
CA SER A 274 -22.28 -20.79 9.02
C SER A 274 -22.80 -19.61 8.21
N LEU A 275 -22.11 -18.46 8.22
CA LEU A 275 -22.52 -17.26 7.50
C LEU A 275 -22.43 -17.45 5.99
N THR A 276 -21.35 -18.07 5.52
CA THR A 276 -21.15 -18.39 4.10
C THR A 276 -22.13 -19.45 3.60
N VAL A 277 -22.36 -20.52 4.38
CA VAL A 277 -23.33 -21.57 4.02
C VAL A 277 -24.76 -21.04 3.97
N LYS A 278 -25.25 -20.40 5.05
CA LYS A 278 -26.64 -19.92 5.13
C LYS A 278 -27.05 -18.94 4.03
N LYS A 279 -26.10 -18.16 3.51
CA LYS A 279 -26.38 -17.11 2.51
C LYS A 279 -26.23 -17.59 1.06
N CYS A 280 -25.58 -18.72 0.81
CA CYS A 280 -25.16 -19.09 -0.55
C CYS A 280 -25.39 -20.56 -0.94
N PHE A 281 -25.71 -21.43 0.02
CA PHE A 281 -25.93 -22.85 -0.19
C PHE A 281 -27.28 -23.27 0.39
#